data_AF-A0AAV2ZT87-F1
#
_entry.id   AF-A0AAV2ZT87-F1
#
_cell.length_a   1.000
_cell.length_b   1.000
_cell.length_c   1.000
_cell.angle_alpha   90.00
_cell.angle_beta   90.00
_cell.angle_gamma   90.00
#
_symmetry.space_group_name_H-M   'P 1'
#
loop_
_entity.id
_entity.type
_entity.pdbx_description
1 polymer ?
#
loop_
_entity_poly.entity_id
_entity_poly.type
_entity_poly.pdbx_seq_one_letter_code
_entity_poly.pdbx_strand_id
1 'polypeptide(L)'
;MSSTPLEVLFFLNGWYDASYFLIEVLIFIYKGLILPYPTSNIILEVVILFLYLGVEVTRLYLGCRGNQCERKFPLAVSVGLTIPAGLLSLYFLFLQTYALRLETVLSCILLLFYALEAILGCAALITFSREPSY
;
A
#
# COMPACT_ATOMS: atom_id res chain seq x y z
N MET A 1 23.17 -9.42 3.63
CA MET A 1 23.21 -7.93 3.68
C MET A 1 21.84 -7.32 3.33
N SER A 2 21.17 -6.65 4.27
CA SER A 2 19.86 -5.98 4.10
C SER A 2 19.89 -4.85 3.04
N SER A 3 18.80 -4.66 2.30
CA SER A 3 18.72 -3.64 1.24
C SER A 3 18.37 -2.27 1.82
N THR A 4 19.35 -1.36 1.88
CA THR A 4 19.14 0.02 2.34
C THR A 4 18.16 0.85 1.49
N PRO A 5 18.14 0.79 0.13
CA PRO A 5 17.17 1.57 -0.64
C PRO A 5 15.73 1.09 -0.42
N LEU A 6 15.53 -0.22 -0.22
CA LEU A 6 14.21 -0.78 0.07
C LEU A 6 13.68 -0.29 1.42
N GLU A 7 14.53 -0.21 2.44
CA GLU A 7 14.14 0.29 3.77
C GLU A 7 13.70 1.76 3.73
N VAL A 8 14.41 2.58 2.95
CA VAL A 8 14.03 3.99 2.75
C VAL A 8 12.66 4.10 2.07
N LEU A 9 12.38 3.25 1.07
CA LEU A 9 11.06 3.23 0.43
C LEU A 9 9.96 2.86 1.42
N PHE A 10 10.13 1.80 2.22
CA PHE A 10 9.12 1.44 3.22
C PHE A 10 8.84 2.55 4.22
N PHE A 11 9.88 3.29 4.65
CA PHE A 11 9.70 4.44 5.54
C PHE A 11 8.91 5.56 4.87
N LEU A 12 9.26 5.93 3.64
CA LEU A 12 8.56 6.98 2.90
C LEU A 12 7.11 6.59 2.59
N ASN A 13 6.90 5.34 2.19
CA ASN A 13 5.58 4.82 1.87
C ASN A 13 4.70 4.75 3.11
N GLY A 14 5.24 4.40 4.29
CA GLY A 14 4.47 4.45 5.54
C GLY A 14 3.94 5.85 5.88
N TRP A 15 4.72 6.91 5.66
CA TRP A 15 4.24 8.28 5.81
C TRP A 15 3.23 8.68 4.73
N TYR A 16 3.47 8.22 3.50
CA TYR A 16 2.58 8.45 2.38
C TYR A 16 1.21 7.81 2.60
N ASP A 17 1.17 6.53 2.99
CA ASP A 17 -0.06 5.77 3.27
C ASP A 17 -0.86 6.37 4.42
N ALA A 18 -0.19 6.81 5.50
CA ALA A 18 -0.86 7.50 6.61
C ALA A 18 -1.52 8.81 6.13
N SER A 19 -0.84 9.55 5.26
CA SER A 19 -1.36 10.78 4.66
C SER A 19 -2.49 10.49 3.67
N TYR A 20 -2.35 9.46 2.84
CA TYR A 20 -3.35 8.99 1.88
C TYR A 20 -4.64 8.62 2.60
N PHE A 21 -4.55 7.78 3.64
CA PHE A 21 -5.71 7.37 4.44
C PHE A 21 -6.42 8.57 5.08
N LEU A 22 -5.67 9.51 5.67
CA LEU A 22 -6.26 10.70 6.29
C LEU A 22 -6.98 11.58 5.25
N ILE A 23 -6.37 11.79 4.08
CA ILE A 23 -6.96 12.58 3.00
C ILE A 23 -8.21 11.90 2.46
N GLU A 24 -8.19 10.58 2.22
CA GLU A 24 -9.35 9.80 1.78
C GLU A 24 -10.51 9.92 2.78
N VAL A 25 -10.26 9.79 4.08
CA VAL A 25 -11.29 9.97 5.11
C VAL A 25 -11.93 11.37 5.02
N LEU A 26 -11.12 12.42 4.88
CA LEU A 26 -11.63 13.79 4.73
C LEU A 26 -12.44 13.97 3.43
N ILE A 27 -11.99 13.36 2.34
CA ILE A 27 -12.70 13.38 1.05
C ILE A 27 -14.03 12.62 1.16
N PHE A 28 -14.09 11.49 1.85
CA PHE A 28 -15.34 10.77 2.08
C PHE A 28 -16.34 11.58 2.90
N ILE A 29 -15.89 12.31 3.93
CA ILE A 29 -16.75 13.24 4.67
C ILE A 29 -17.28 14.34 3.74
N TYR A 30 -16.42 14.94 2.92
CA TYR A 30 -16.82 15.94 1.93
C TYR A 30 -17.85 15.39 0.94
N LYS A 31 -17.60 14.20 0.37
CA LYS A 31 -18.50 13.52 -0.56
C LYS A 31 -19.86 13.23 0.06
N GLY A 32 -19.89 12.73 1.29
CA GLY A 32 -21.13 12.41 2.00
C GLY A 32 -21.98 13.64 2.34
N LEU A 33 -21.38 14.82 2.43
CA LEU A 33 -22.10 16.07 2.73
C LEU A 33 -22.59 16.80 1.48
N ILE A 34 -21.82 16.77 0.39
CA ILE A 34 -22.04 17.64 -0.78
C ILE A 34 -22.59 16.87 -1.99
N LEU A 35 -22.15 15.64 -2.20
CA LEU A 35 -22.52 14.86 -3.38
C LEU A 35 -23.68 13.91 -3.04
N PRO A 36 -24.57 13.62 -3.99
CA PRO A 36 -25.65 12.65 -3.80
C PRO A 36 -25.09 11.21 -3.83
N TYR A 37 -24.35 10.84 -2.78
CA TYR A 37 -23.73 9.52 -2.65
C TYR A 37 -24.77 8.50 -2.17
N PRO A 38 -25.01 7.40 -2.90
CA PRO A 38 -25.83 6.31 -2.40
C PRO A 38 -25.25 5.75 -1.10
N THR A 39 -26.06 5.65 -0.04
CA THR A 39 -25.60 5.21 1.29
C THR A 39 -24.96 3.82 1.27
N SER A 40 -25.41 2.92 0.38
CA SER A 40 -24.80 1.61 0.18
C SER A 40 -23.35 1.69 -0.28
N ASN A 41 -23.06 2.60 -1.21
CA ASN A 41 -21.74 2.70 -1.83
C ASN A 41 -20.74 3.35 -0.87
N ILE A 42 -21.13 4.41 -0.16
CA ILE A 42 -20.21 5.07 0.79
C ILE A 42 -19.82 4.11 1.93
N ILE A 43 -20.76 3.29 2.42
CA ILE A 43 -20.45 2.27 3.44
C ILE A 43 -19.46 1.24 2.90
N LEU A 44 -19.70 0.71 1.70
CA LEU A 44 -18.81 -0.26 1.07
C LEU A 44 -17.40 0.30 0.88
N GLU A 45 -17.29 1.52 0.34
CA GLU A 45 -16.00 2.14 0.05
C GLU A 45 -15.22 2.50 1.32
N VAL A 46 -15.90 2.92 2.39
CA VAL A 46 -15.28 3.10 3.70
C VAL A 46 -14.76 1.76 4.26
N VAL A 47 -15.52 0.66 4.12
CA VAL A 47 -15.05 -0.67 4.53
C VAL A 47 -13.81 -1.08 3.72
N ILE A 48 -13.80 -0.83 2.42
CA ILE A 48 -12.64 -1.08 1.55
C ILE A 48 -11.43 -0.23 1.99
N LEU A 49 -11.62 1.02 2.41
CA LEU A 49 -10.55 1.90 2.90
C LEU A 49 -9.91 1.36 4.19
N PHE A 50 -10.72 0.86 5.13
CA PHE A 50 -10.20 0.22 6.34
C PHE A 50 -9.51 -1.11 6.07
N LEU A 51 -10.04 -1.90 5.11
CA LEU A 51 -9.39 -3.13 4.65
C LEU A 51 -8.01 -2.81 4.05
N TYR A 52 -7.93 -1.78 3.21
CA TYR A 52 -6.69 -1.26 2.64
C TYR A 52 -5.68 -0.90 3.73
N LEU A 53 -6.09 -0.13 4.76
CA LEU A 53 -5.21 0.22 5.88
C LEU A 53 -4.64 -1.01 6.59
N GLY A 54 -5.48 -2.02 6.84
CA GLY A 54 -5.03 -3.28 7.47
C GLY A 54 -4.00 -4.04 6.63
N VAL A 55 -4.20 -4.08 5.31
CA VAL A 55 -3.26 -4.69 4.37
C VAL A 55 -1.94 -3.92 4.36
N GLU A 56 -1.96 -2.59 4.25
CA GLU A 56 -0.75 -1.75 4.22
C GLU A 56 0.08 -1.87 5.49
N VAL A 57 -0.55 -1.75 6.66
CA VAL A 57 0.14 -1.88 7.95
C VAL A 57 0.84 -3.23 8.05
N THR A 58 0.15 -4.31 7.66
CA THR A 58 0.71 -5.66 7.69
C THR A 58 1.87 -5.80 6.70
N ARG A 59 1.67 -5.29 5.48
CA ARG A 59 2.65 -5.34 4.39
C ARG A 59 3.94 -4.62 4.76
N LEU A 60 3.86 -3.36 5.20
CA LEU A 60 5.01 -2.54 5.60
C LEU A 60 5.71 -3.13 6.83
N TYR A 61 4.95 -3.57 7.85
CA TYR A 61 5.55 -4.18 9.05
C TYR A 61 6.38 -5.42 8.71
N LEU A 62 5.81 -6.34 7.92
CA LEU A 62 6.52 -7.54 7.48
C LEU A 62 7.68 -7.21 6.53
N GLY A 63 7.54 -6.18 5.70
CA GLY A 63 8.56 -5.69 4.79
C GLY A 63 9.81 -5.19 5.52
N CYS A 64 9.65 -4.21 6.42
CA CYS A 64 10.76 -3.67 7.21
C CYS A 64 11.42 -4.76 8.06
N ARG A 65 10.63 -5.59 8.77
CA ARG A 65 11.17 -6.67 9.60
C ARG A 65 11.89 -7.74 8.78
N GLY A 66 11.34 -8.10 7.62
CA GLY A 66 11.94 -9.09 6.74
C GLY A 66 13.25 -8.61 6.11
N ASN A 67 13.31 -7.34 5.70
CA ASN A 67 14.51 -6.73 5.15
C ASN A 67 15.62 -6.56 6.21
N GLN A 68 15.30 -5.98 7.38
CA GLN A 68 16.26 -5.73 8.46
C GLN A 68 16.83 -7.01 9.07
N CYS A 69 16.00 -8.05 9.24
CA CYS A 69 16.45 -9.33 9.79
C CYS A 69 16.95 -10.31 8.72
N GLU A 70 17.02 -9.88 7.45
CA GLU A 70 17.39 -10.72 6.30
C GLU A 70 16.58 -12.02 6.22
N ARG A 71 15.32 -11.96 6.67
CA ARG A 71 14.39 -13.10 6.72
C ARG A 71 13.55 -13.15 5.46
N LYS A 72 13.80 -14.17 4.64
CA LYS A 72 13.10 -14.41 3.36
C LYS A 72 11.58 -14.50 3.50
N PHE A 73 11.09 -15.27 4.47
CA PHE A 73 9.66 -15.54 4.62
C PHE A 73 8.81 -14.26 4.85
N PRO A 74 9.05 -13.43 5.89
CA PRO A 74 8.26 -12.21 6.10
C PRO A 74 8.40 -11.21 4.94
N LEU A 75 9.58 -11.10 4.34
CA LEU A 75 9.77 -10.24 3.18
C LEU A 75 8.99 -10.74 1.95
N ALA A 76 8.95 -12.05 1.71
CA ALA A 76 8.18 -12.64 0.62
C ALA A 76 6.67 -12.45 0.82
N VAL A 77 6.18 -12.59 2.06
CA VAL A 77 4.78 -12.30 2.39
C VAL A 77 4.47 -10.82 2.15
N SER A 78 5.36 -9.90 2.55
CA SER A 78 5.21 -8.46 2.27
C SER A 78 5.11 -8.18 0.77
N VAL A 79 6.02 -8.72 -0.05
CA VAL A 79 5.98 -8.58 -1.52
C VAL A 79 4.70 -9.17 -2.10
N GLY A 80 4.23 -10.30 -1.58
CA GLY A 80 2.94 -10.89 -1.98
C GLY A 80 1.75 -10.01 -1.63
N LEU A 81 1.76 -9.36 -0.45
CA LEU A 81 0.71 -8.43 -0.01
C LEU A 81 0.66 -7.14 -0.83
N THR A 82 1.70 -6.81 -1.60
CA THR A 82 1.64 -5.72 -2.59
C THR A 82 0.57 -5.95 -3.67
N ILE A 83 0.22 -7.21 -3.98
CA ILE A 83 -0.83 -7.53 -4.95
C ILE A 83 -2.22 -7.08 -4.46
N PRO A 84 -2.74 -7.57 -3.30
CA PRO A 84 -4.03 -7.10 -2.81
C PRO A 84 -4.02 -5.61 -2.48
N ALA A 85 -2.93 -5.05 -1.98
CA ALA A 85 -2.76 -3.60 -1.81
C ALA A 85 -2.93 -2.83 -3.12
N GLY A 86 -2.23 -3.26 -4.18
CA GLY A 86 -2.35 -2.70 -5.52
C GLY A 86 -3.77 -2.79 -6.06
N LEU A 87 -4.45 -3.94 -5.90
CA LEU A 87 -5.85 -4.10 -6.32
C LEU A 87 -6.81 -3.15 -5.60
N LEU A 88 -6.60 -2.91 -4.31
CA LEU A 88 -7.41 -1.95 -3.53
C LEU A 88 -7.14 -0.51 -4.00
N SER A 89 -5.88 -0.14 -4.27
CA SER A 89 -5.58 1.18 -4.84
C SER A 89 -6.15 1.37 -6.25
N LEU A 90 -6.17 0.32 -7.07
CA LEU A 90 -6.81 0.32 -8.39
C LEU A 90 -8.33 0.47 -8.29
N TYR A 91 -8.94 -0.06 -7.22
CA TYR A 91 -10.36 0.15 -6.94
C TYR A 91 -10.65 1.64 -6.73
N PHE A 92 -9.88 2.34 -5.90
CA PHE A 92 -10.03 3.79 -5.72
C PHE A 92 -9.72 4.58 -6.99
N LEU A 93 -8.80 4.09 -7.82
CA LEU A 93 -8.45 4.75 -9.09
C LEU A 93 -9.55 4.65 -10.16
N PHE A 94 -10.19 3.49 -10.32
CA PHE A 94 -11.08 3.22 -11.46
C PHE A 94 -12.53 2.93 -11.11
N LEU A 95 -12.79 2.32 -9.95
CA LEU A 95 -14.09 1.72 -9.61
C LEU A 95 -14.86 2.52 -8.56
N GLN A 96 -14.25 3.54 -7.95
CA GLN A 96 -14.90 4.41 -6.97
C GLN A 96 -16.08 5.18 -7.61
N THR A 97 -17.19 5.31 -6.89
CA THR A 97 -18.43 5.91 -7.44
C THR A 97 -18.22 7.35 -7.91
N TYR A 98 -17.48 8.15 -7.13
CA TYR A 98 -17.10 9.52 -7.48
C TYR A 98 -15.60 9.72 -7.31
N ALA A 99 -14.80 9.37 -8.32
CA ALA A 99 -13.35 9.61 -8.30
C ALA A 99 -13.00 11.08 -8.58
N LEU A 100 -12.41 11.78 -7.61
CA LEU A 100 -11.86 13.13 -7.82
C LEU A 100 -10.46 13.06 -8.41
N ARG A 101 -10.06 14.12 -9.14
CA ARG A 101 -8.73 14.24 -9.73
C ARG A 101 -7.59 14.10 -8.71
N LEU A 102 -7.81 14.59 -7.48
CA LEU A 102 -6.83 14.47 -6.40
C LEU A 102 -6.59 13.01 -6.01
N GLU A 103 -7.65 12.23 -5.83
CA GLU A 103 -7.58 10.80 -5.48
C GLU A 103 -6.90 9.99 -6.58
N THR A 104 -7.15 10.34 -7.85
CA THR A 104 -6.46 9.74 -9.00
C THR A 104 -4.94 9.98 -8.92
N VAL A 105 -4.51 11.22 -8.67
CA VAL A 105 -3.08 11.55 -8.56
C VAL A 105 -2.44 10.83 -7.39
N LEU A 106 -3.11 10.80 -6.24
CA LEU A 106 -2.63 10.10 -5.05
C LEU A 106 -2.48 8.59 -5.31
N SER A 107 -3.50 7.96 -5.88
CA SER A 107 -3.49 6.52 -6.17
C SER A 107 -2.43 6.16 -7.22
N CYS A 108 -2.16 7.03 -8.19
CA CYS A 108 -1.05 6.83 -9.15
C CYS A 108 0.34 6.88 -8.48
N ILE A 109 0.56 7.81 -7.55
CA ILE A 109 1.83 7.91 -6.81
C ILE A 109 1.99 6.68 -5.91
N LEU A 110 0.92 6.24 -5.25
CA LEU A 110 0.92 5.03 -4.43
C LEU A 110 1.31 3.79 -5.25
N LEU A 111 0.73 3.61 -6.43
CA LEU A 111 1.07 2.52 -7.34
C LEU A 111 2.55 2.55 -7.77
N LEU A 112 3.14 3.74 -7.90
CA LEU A 112 4.56 3.88 -8.19
C LEU A 112 5.42 3.39 -7.01
N PHE A 113 5.06 3.71 -5.76
CA PHE A 113 5.73 3.16 -4.58
C PHE A 113 5.68 1.63 -4.59
N TYR A 114 4.51 1.04 -4.82
CA TYR A 114 4.35 -0.41 -4.89
C TYR A 114 5.21 -1.06 -5.98
N ALA A 115 5.28 -0.45 -7.17
CA ALA A 115 6.12 -0.97 -8.25
C ALA A 115 7.60 -0.98 -7.86
N LEU A 116 8.10 0.12 -7.29
CA LEU A 116 9.50 0.23 -6.86
C LEU A 116 9.82 -0.73 -5.71
N GLU A 117 8.95 -0.83 -4.71
CA GLU A 117 9.09 -1.75 -3.59
C GLU A 117 9.02 -3.22 -4.02
N ALA A 118 8.16 -3.56 -4.97
CA ALA A 118 8.09 -4.92 -5.52
C ALA A 118 9.38 -5.29 -6.26
N ILE A 119 9.93 -4.38 -7.08
CA ILE A 119 11.19 -4.60 -7.81
C ILE A 119 12.34 -4.82 -6.82
N LEU A 120 12.51 -3.90 -5.86
CA LEU A 120 13.60 -3.98 -4.89
C LEU A 120 13.40 -5.13 -3.88
N GLY A 121 12.17 -5.42 -3.50
CA GLY A 121 11.80 -6.55 -2.64
C GLY A 121 12.11 -7.88 -3.30
N CYS A 122 11.76 -8.06 -4.58
CA CYS A 122 12.15 -9.24 -5.36
C CYS A 122 13.67 -9.37 -5.46
N ALA A 123 14.38 -8.26 -5.74
CA ALA A 123 15.84 -8.27 -5.81
C ALA A 123 16.46 -8.71 -4.47
N ALA A 124 15.97 -8.19 -3.34
CA ALA A 124 16.40 -8.56 -2.00
C ALA A 124 16.14 -10.04 -1.67
N LEU A 125 14.99 -10.59 -2.09
CA LEU A 125 14.69 -12.01 -1.93
C LEU A 125 15.65 -12.91 -2.73
N ILE A 126 16.00 -12.50 -3.95
CA ILE A 126 16.97 -13.22 -4.79
C ILE A 126 18.36 -13.19 -4.13
N THR A 127 18.80 -12.04 -3.61
CA THR A 127 20.10 -11.94 -2.93
C THR A 127 20.15 -12.79 -1.68
N PHE A 128 19.12 -12.74 -0.83
CA PHE A 128 19.05 -13.60 0.37
C PHE A 128 19.05 -15.08 0.00
N SER A 129 18.43 -15.46 -1.12
CA SER A 129 18.36 -16.85 -1.57
C SER A 129 19.72 -17.42 -2.01
N ARG A 130 20.68 -16.56 -2.33
CA ARG A 130 22.04 -16.93 -2.75
C ARG A 130 23.02 -17.06 -1.59
N GLU A 131 22.75 -16.44 -0.44
CA GLU A 131 23.58 -16.59 0.76
C GLU A 131 23.24 -17.93 1.46
N PRO A 132 24.21 -18.85 1.65
CA PRO A 132 23.99 -20.08 2.39
C PRO A 132 23.68 -19.73 3.84
N SER A 133 22.59 -20.29 4.36
CA SER A 133 22.30 -20.27 5.79
C SER A 133 23.31 -21.17 6.49
N TYR A 134 24.38 -20.58 7.03
CA TYR A 134 25.32 -21.23 7.95
C TYR A 134 24.78 -21.20 9.38
#